data_AF-A0A9X8MBQ4-F1
#
_entry.id   AF-A0A9X8MBQ4-F1
#
_cell.length_a   1.000
_cell.length_b   1.000
_cell.length_c   1.000
_cell.angle_alpha   90.00
_cell.angle_beta   90.00
_cell.angle_gamma   90.00
#
_symmetry.space_group_name_H-M   'P 1'
#
loop_
_entity.id
_entity.type
_entity.pdbx_description
1 polymer ?
#
loop_
_entity_poly.entity_id
_entity_poly.type
_entity_poly.pdbx_seq_one_letter_code
_entity_poly.pdbx_strand_id
1 'polypeptide(L)'
;MNSLYRWALTALLCMGLAITSYEGRQPQALPTLPGQRLSPSSLAVGDWLFRLGTSTDSRIVEQVSGSRFSHVGMVVATTPTVLIVHATTDDDPAHPNQVLLTPLDEFLKPDMARHFAVARPTFLNPEQKERIAQYLKSTLGRTFVLEPRDKPHLYCTTLLAEAIATQLPSFAPRWTSLDVPVFRGDYLFPQAFADYPGLEWIYRQ
;
A
#
# COMPACT_ATOMS: atom_id res chain seq x y z
N MET A 1 -37.90 59.53 -9.30
CA MET A 1 -36.84 59.26 -8.29
C MET A 1 -36.99 57.84 -7.78
N ASN A 2 -35.96 57.04 -8.08
CA ASN A 2 -35.47 55.83 -7.43
C ASN A 2 -36.29 54.53 -7.48
N SER A 3 -36.35 54.04 -8.72
CA SER A 3 -36.22 52.64 -9.14
C SER A 3 -34.96 51.93 -8.60
N LEU A 4 -34.81 51.79 -7.27
CA LEU A 4 -33.62 51.15 -6.66
C LEU A 4 -33.90 50.24 -5.45
N TYR A 5 -35.16 49.94 -5.12
CA TYR A 5 -35.51 49.10 -3.94
C TYR A 5 -36.44 47.93 -4.26
N ARG A 6 -36.28 47.29 -5.43
CA ARG A 6 -36.99 46.04 -5.76
C ARG A 6 -36.09 44.86 -6.15
N TRP A 7 -34.78 45.06 -6.17
CA TRP A 7 -33.80 44.01 -6.48
C TRP A 7 -33.03 43.50 -5.27
N ALA A 8 -33.42 43.89 -4.05
CA ALA A 8 -32.77 43.44 -2.81
C ALA A 8 -33.43 42.21 -2.15
N LEU A 9 -34.38 41.55 -2.82
CA LEU A 9 -35.05 40.34 -2.31
C LEU A 9 -34.98 39.14 -3.26
N THR A 10 -34.11 39.21 -4.27
CA THR A 10 -33.77 38.11 -5.19
C THR A 10 -32.27 37.79 -5.14
N ALA A 11 -31.66 37.90 -3.96
CA ALA A 11 -30.29 37.44 -3.71
C ALA A 11 -30.24 36.36 -2.61
N LEU A 12 -31.33 35.58 -2.49
CA LEU A 12 -31.47 34.49 -1.50
C LEU A 12 -31.81 33.13 -2.14
N LEU A 13 -31.65 32.99 -3.47
CA LEU A 13 -32.06 31.78 -4.17
C LEU A 13 -31.13 31.38 -5.34
N CYS A 14 -29.81 31.49 -5.18
CA CYS A 14 -28.83 30.91 -6.11
C CYS A 14 -27.55 30.48 -5.36
N MET A 15 -27.69 29.78 -4.24
CA MET A 15 -26.58 29.05 -3.62
C MET A 15 -27.00 27.59 -3.37
N GLY A 16 -27.66 27.01 -4.36
CA GLY A 16 -27.57 25.59 -4.60
C GLY A 16 -26.46 25.37 -5.60
N LEU A 17 -25.38 24.68 -5.20
CA LEU A 17 -24.66 23.68 -5.98
C LEU A 17 -23.35 23.31 -5.26
N ALA A 18 -23.20 22.01 -5.06
CA ALA A 18 -21.97 21.29 -4.71
C ALA A 18 -21.45 21.43 -3.27
N ILE A 19 -22.28 21.08 -2.28
CA ILE A 19 -21.75 20.18 -1.24
C ILE A 19 -21.81 18.80 -1.87
N THR A 20 -20.84 18.49 -2.73
CA THR A 20 -20.55 17.10 -3.06
C THR A 20 -20.23 16.46 -1.71
N SER A 21 -21.11 15.56 -1.28
CA SER A 21 -20.83 14.64 -0.20
C SER A 21 -19.45 14.05 -0.47
N TYR A 22 -18.45 14.53 0.26
CA TYR A 22 -17.28 13.72 0.56
C TYR A 22 -17.79 12.63 1.50
N GLU A 23 -18.60 11.71 0.95
CA GLU A 23 -18.69 10.37 1.48
C GLU A 23 -17.28 9.83 1.33
N GLY A 24 -16.47 10.12 2.34
CA GLY A 24 -15.25 9.39 2.61
C GLY A 24 -15.70 7.95 2.59
N ARG A 25 -15.41 7.29 1.46
CA ARG A 25 -15.70 5.89 1.26
C ARG A 25 -14.93 5.21 2.37
N GLN A 26 -15.60 4.92 3.49
CA GLN A 26 -14.99 4.12 4.54
C GLN A 26 -14.46 2.90 3.82
N PRO A 27 -13.15 2.58 3.95
CA PRO A 27 -12.60 1.40 3.32
C PRO A 27 -13.54 0.27 3.70
N GLN A 28 -14.20 -0.34 2.70
CA GLN A 28 -15.12 -1.44 2.99
C GLN A 28 -14.32 -2.44 3.79
N ALA A 29 -14.80 -2.74 5.00
CA ALA A 29 -14.15 -3.70 5.85
C ALA A 29 -14.17 -5.04 5.09
N LEU A 30 -13.05 -5.41 4.46
CA LEU A 30 -12.93 -6.77 3.92
C LEU A 30 -13.16 -7.72 5.11
N PRO A 31 -14.06 -8.70 4.99
CA PRO A 31 -14.41 -9.57 6.09
C PRO A 31 -13.16 -10.31 6.59
N THR A 32 -12.91 -10.20 7.89
CA THR A 32 -11.93 -11.01 8.62
C THR A 32 -12.28 -12.49 8.46
N LEU A 33 -11.29 -13.37 8.38
CA LEU A 33 -11.49 -14.82 8.42
C LEU A 33 -11.22 -15.31 9.87
N PRO A 34 -12.21 -15.27 10.78
CA PRO A 34 -11.99 -15.56 12.19
C PRO A 34 -11.50 -17.01 12.38
N GLY A 35 -10.39 -17.16 13.13
CA GLY A 35 -9.87 -18.45 13.56
C GLY A 35 -8.85 -19.13 12.63
N GLN A 36 -8.59 -18.57 11.45
CA GLN A 36 -7.50 -19.08 10.60
C GLN A 36 -6.15 -18.69 11.23
N ARG A 37 -5.21 -19.64 11.31
CA ARG A 37 -3.79 -19.34 11.58
C ARG A 37 -3.06 -19.37 10.25
N LEU A 38 -2.17 -18.40 10.02
CA LEU A 38 -1.31 -18.44 8.83
C LEU A 38 -0.38 -19.66 8.95
N SER A 39 -0.43 -20.56 7.96
CA SER A 39 0.54 -21.64 7.83
C SER A 39 1.62 -21.23 6.81
N PRO A 40 2.92 -21.27 7.14
CA PRO A 40 3.97 -20.97 6.17
C PRO A 40 3.90 -21.84 4.91
N SER A 41 3.42 -23.08 5.01
CA SER A 41 3.24 -23.99 3.87
C SER A 41 2.11 -23.59 2.92
N SER A 42 1.24 -22.66 3.31
CA SER A 42 0.19 -22.11 2.43
C SER A 42 0.69 -20.99 1.52
N LEU A 43 1.88 -20.46 1.81
CA LEU A 43 2.49 -19.35 1.10
C LEU A 43 3.21 -19.84 -0.15
N ALA A 44 3.19 -19.01 -1.18
CA ALA A 44 3.89 -19.23 -2.44
C ALA A 44 4.68 -17.98 -2.84
N VAL A 45 5.70 -18.16 -3.68
CA VAL A 45 6.40 -17.05 -4.32
C VAL A 45 5.40 -16.16 -5.07
N GLY A 46 5.52 -14.85 -4.86
CA GLY A 46 4.60 -13.86 -5.43
C GLY A 46 3.41 -13.51 -4.54
N ASP A 47 3.21 -14.17 -3.41
CA ASP A 47 2.21 -13.74 -2.42
C ASP A 47 2.63 -12.39 -1.82
N TRP A 48 1.66 -11.49 -1.64
CA TRP A 48 1.84 -10.17 -1.06
C TRP A 48 1.46 -10.20 0.41
N LEU A 49 2.34 -9.70 1.26
CA LEU A 49 2.10 -9.53 2.69
C LEU A 49 1.86 -8.07 2.99
N PHE A 50 0.68 -7.78 3.51
CA PHE A 50 0.31 -6.48 4.01
C PHE A 50 0.40 -6.47 5.52
N ARG A 51 0.91 -5.38 6.11
CA ARG A 51 0.83 -5.18 7.55
C ARG A 51 0.50 -3.74 7.90
N LEU A 52 -0.16 -3.57 9.04
CA LEU A 52 -0.14 -2.31 9.78
C LEU A 52 1.11 -2.30 10.65
N GLY A 53 2.11 -1.61 10.15
CA GLY A 53 3.40 -1.44 10.79
C GLY A 53 3.33 -0.53 12.02
N THR A 54 4.35 -0.60 12.85
CA THR A 54 4.53 0.22 14.06
C THR A 54 5.54 1.36 13.87
N SER A 55 6.27 1.35 12.74
CA SER A 55 7.31 2.32 12.41
C SER A 55 6.79 3.76 12.30
N THR A 56 7.71 4.72 12.37
CA THR A 56 7.38 6.15 12.28
C THR A 56 6.62 6.47 10.99
N ASP A 57 7.04 5.87 9.87
CA ASP A 57 6.38 6.05 8.57
C ASP A 57 5.01 5.38 8.53
N SER A 58 4.82 4.29 9.28
CA SER A 58 3.52 3.62 9.37
C SER A 58 2.45 4.51 9.99
N ARG A 59 2.82 5.33 10.98
CA ARG A 59 1.90 6.29 11.60
C ARG A 59 1.49 7.40 10.63
N ILE A 60 2.42 7.86 9.80
CA ILE A 60 2.16 8.85 8.76
C ILE A 60 1.22 8.26 7.70
N VAL A 61 1.54 7.06 7.19
CA VAL A 61 0.68 6.38 6.21
C VAL A 61 -0.72 6.12 6.77
N GLU A 62 -0.83 5.65 8.01
CA GLU A 62 -2.13 5.40 8.67
C GLU A 62 -2.95 6.69 8.79
N GLN A 63 -2.34 7.77 9.30
CA GLN A 63 -3.02 9.05 9.51
C GLN A 63 -3.47 9.71 8.20
N VAL A 64 -2.69 9.55 7.14
CA VAL A 64 -2.92 10.27 5.88
C VAL A 64 -3.74 9.46 4.88
N SER A 65 -3.63 8.13 4.88
CA SER A 65 -4.34 7.28 3.90
C SER A 65 -5.67 6.71 4.43
N GLY A 66 -5.88 6.64 5.74
CA GLY A 66 -7.00 5.90 6.34
C GLY A 66 -7.00 4.39 6.00
N SER A 67 -5.89 3.89 5.45
CA SER A 67 -5.68 2.50 5.05
C SER A 67 -5.51 1.60 6.28
N ARG A 68 -5.99 0.36 6.18
CA ARG A 68 -5.72 -0.67 7.20
C ARG A 68 -4.29 -1.23 7.14
N PHE A 69 -3.55 -0.88 6.10
CA PHE A 69 -2.20 -1.35 5.86
C PHE A 69 -1.28 -0.15 5.61
N SER A 70 -0.15 -0.12 6.32
CA SER A 70 0.89 0.88 6.11
C SER A 70 2.07 0.37 5.29
N HIS A 71 2.17 -0.95 5.12
CA HIS A 71 3.33 -1.58 4.50
C HIS A 71 2.95 -2.79 3.64
N VAL A 72 3.78 -3.08 2.64
CA VAL A 72 3.66 -4.27 1.79
C VAL A 72 5.02 -4.88 1.49
N GLY A 73 5.09 -6.20 1.43
CA GLY A 73 6.23 -6.96 0.91
C GLY A 73 5.76 -8.12 0.04
N MET A 74 6.68 -8.79 -0.64
CA MET A 74 6.38 -9.97 -1.46
C MET A 74 7.21 -11.17 -1.03
N VAL A 75 6.58 -12.35 -0.97
CA VAL A 75 7.29 -13.64 -0.83
C VAL A 75 8.16 -13.88 -2.05
N VAL A 76 9.46 -14.06 -1.82
CA VAL A 76 10.45 -14.33 -2.89
C VAL A 76 11.11 -15.71 -2.78
N ALA A 77 10.88 -16.42 -1.69
CA ALA A 77 11.29 -17.81 -1.47
C ALA A 77 10.41 -18.45 -0.40
N THR A 78 10.22 -19.76 -0.48
CA THR A 78 9.49 -20.56 0.53
C THR A 78 10.35 -21.66 1.16
N THR A 79 11.57 -21.88 0.64
CA THR A 79 12.49 -22.93 1.06
C THR A 79 13.90 -22.35 1.22
N PRO A 80 14.64 -22.67 2.31
CA PRO A 80 14.22 -23.47 3.47
C PRO A 80 13.24 -22.75 4.40
N THR A 81 13.09 -21.43 4.26
CA THR A 81 12.13 -20.61 4.99
C THR A 81 11.45 -19.63 4.05
N VAL A 82 10.34 -19.06 4.49
CA VAL A 82 9.63 -18.01 3.76
C VAL A 82 10.38 -16.69 3.93
N LEU A 83 10.77 -16.09 2.80
CA LEU A 83 11.51 -14.83 2.76
C LEU A 83 10.71 -13.76 2.02
N ILE A 84 10.72 -12.56 2.56
CA ILE A 84 9.96 -11.41 2.08
C ILE A 84 10.94 -10.32 1.65
N VAL A 85 10.76 -9.77 0.45
CA VAL A 85 11.43 -8.54 0.05
C VAL A 85 10.51 -7.34 0.24
N HIS A 86 11.04 -6.28 0.84
CA HIS A 86 10.36 -5.00 1.03
C HIS A 86 11.37 -3.86 1.20
N ALA A 87 10.95 -2.62 0.90
CA ALA A 87 11.73 -1.41 1.21
C ALA A 87 11.24 -0.81 2.54
N THR A 88 12.15 -0.48 3.45
CA THR A 88 11.81 0.06 4.78
C THR A 88 12.89 1.01 5.30
N THR A 89 12.57 1.76 6.35
CA THR A 89 13.47 2.72 7.00
C THR A 89 14.15 2.12 8.24
N ASP A 90 13.45 1.33 9.05
CA ASP A 90 13.89 1.02 10.42
C ASP A 90 13.65 -0.44 10.90
N ASP A 91 13.23 -1.38 10.04
CA ASP A 91 13.00 -2.78 10.44
C ASP A 91 14.27 -3.50 10.93
N ASP A 92 15.44 -3.16 10.34
CA ASP A 92 16.75 -3.70 10.71
C ASP A 92 17.70 -2.55 11.07
N PRO A 93 18.05 -2.37 12.36
CA PRO A 93 18.98 -1.33 12.80
C PRO A 93 20.38 -1.41 12.18
N ALA A 94 20.83 -2.60 11.75
CA ALA A 94 22.12 -2.76 11.07
C ALA A 94 22.07 -2.32 9.60
N HIS A 95 20.87 -2.27 9.03
CA HIS A 95 20.62 -2.01 7.61
C HIS A 95 19.45 -1.05 7.40
N PRO A 96 19.54 0.20 7.90
CA PRO A 96 18.44 1.15 7.79
C PRO A 96 18.26 1.69 6.37
N ASN A 97 17.07 2.19 6.07
CA ASN A 97 16.73 2.93 4.84
C ASN A 97 17.07 2.20 3.53
N GLN A 98 16.72 0.93 3.42
CA GLN A 98 16.98 0.16 2.22
C GLN A 98 15.97 -0.96 1.96
N VAL A 99 16.11 -1.60 0.80
CA VAL A 99 15.43 -2.85 0.48
C VAL A 99 16.06 -4.01 1.25
N LEU A 100 15.23 -4.74 2.01
CA LEU A 100 15.63 -5.85 2.86
C LEU A 100 15.06 -7.18 2.37
N LEU A 101 15.70 -8.26 2.83
CA LEU A 101 15.22 -9.64 2.73
C LEU A 101 14.98 -10.14 4.16
N THR A 102 13.71 -10.33 4.53
CA THR A 102 13.32 -10.60 5.92
C THR A 102 12.57 -11.93 6.02
N PRO A 103 12.94 -12.81 6.96
CA PRO A 103 12.16 -14.00 7.29
C PRO A 103 10.72 -13.67 7.71
N LEU A 104 9.77 -14.58 7.42
CA LEU A 104 8.35 -14.37 7.71
C LEU A 104 8.03 -14.07 9.18
N ASP A 105 8.65 -14.80 10.09
CA ASP A 105 8.49 -14.64 11.53
C ASP A 105 8.99 -13.28 12.02
N GLU A 106 10.10 -12.79 11.47
CA GLU A 106 10.61 -11.45 11.75
C GLU A 106 9.74 -10.35 11.13
N PHE A 107 9.26 -10.55 9.89
CA PHE A 107 8.40 -9.58 9.20
C PHE A 107 7.05 -9.40 9.90
N LEU A 108 6.53 -10.47 10.52
CA LEU A 108 5.24 -10.51 11.21
C LEU A 108 5.36 -10.48 12.75
N LYS A 109 6.55 -10.22 13.31
CA LYS A 109 6.71 -10.18 14.77
C LYS A 109 5.76 -9.13 15.38
N PRO A 110 5.24 -9.34 16.61
CA PRO A 110 4.24 -8.44 17.21
C PRO A 110 4.64 -6.97 17.23
N ASP A 111 5.93 -6.68 17.43
CA ASP A 111 6.45 -5.32 17.45
C ASP A 111 6.54 -4.68 16.06
N MET A 112 6.35 -5.44 14.98
CA MET A 112 6.37 -4.96 13.59
C MET A 112 5.01 -4.98 12.93
N ALA A 113 4.11 -5.89 13.32
CA ALA A 113 2.82 -6.07 12.67
C ALA A 113 1.70 -6.14 13.72
N ARG A 114 0.96 -5.04 13.89
CA ARG A 114 -0.24 -5.03 14.73
C ARG A 114 -1.38 -5.84 14.11
N HIS A 115 -1.49 -5.72 12.78
CA HIS A 115 -2.40 -6.48 11.95
C HIS A 115 -1.70 -6.86 10.64
N PHE A 116 -2.06 -8.00 10.06
CA PHE A 116 -1.55 -8.39 8.75
C PHE A 116 -2.55 -9.19 7.92
N ALA A 117 -2.27 -9.21 6.62
CA ALA A 117 -3.01 -9.96 5.62
C ALA A 117 -2.06 -10.50 4.56
N VAL A 118 -2.46 -11.60 3.92
CA VAL A 118 -1.75 -12.21 2.80
C VAL A 118 -2.70 -12.35 1.63
N ALA A 119 -2.27 -11.86 0.47
CA ALA A 119 -3.00 -11.99 -0.78
C ALA A 119 -2.12 -12.65 -1.85
N ARG A 120 -2.73 -13.48 -2.69
CA ARG A 120 -2.12 -14.07 -3.87
C ARG A 120 -2.67 -13.38 -5.10
N PRO A 121 -1.84 -12.68 -5.89
CA PRO A 121 -2.29 -12.13 -7.17
C PRO A 121 -2.53 -13.28 -8.16
N THR A 122 -3.78 -13.45 -8.61
CA THR A 122 -4.20 -14.47 -9.57
C THR A 122 -4.06 -14.02 -11.02
N PHE A 123 -3.85 -12.72 -11.25
CA PHE A 123 -3.56 -12.15 -12.56
C PHE A 123 -2.09 -12.32 -13.01
N LEU A 124 -1.23 -12.84 -12.14
CA LEU A 124 0.15 -13.22 -12.46
C LEU A 124 0.27 -14.74 -12.49
N ASN A 125 0.86 -15.27 -13.57
CA ASN A 125 1.17 -16.69 -13.64
C ASN A 125 2.43 -17.04 -12.80
N PRO A 126 2.69 -18.34 -12.52
CA PRO A 126 3.83 -18.75 -11.69
C PRO A 126 5.19 -18.28 -12.22
N GLU A 127 5.42 -18.31 -13.53
CA GLU A 127 6.69 -17.88 -14.13
C GLU A 127 6.92 -16.37 -13.96
N GLN A 128 5.87 -15.56 -14.13
CA GLN A 128 5.94 -14.12 -13.87
C GLN A 128 6.29 -13.85 -12.40
N LYS A 129 5.67 -14.57 -11.46
CA LYS A 129 5.96 -14.43 -10.03
C LYS A 129 7.42 -14.72 -9.70
N GLU A 130 8.00 -15.77 -10.29
CA GLU A 130 9.41 -16.10 -10.12
C GLU A 130 10.35 -15.03 -10.70
N ARG A 131 10.06 -14.50 -11.89
CA ARG A 131 10.85 -13.41 -12.48
C ARG A 131 10.76 -12.12 -11.66
N ILE A 132 9.58 -11.79 -11.14
CA ILE A 132 9.40 -10.65 -10.22
C ILE A 132 10.20 -10.89 -8.94
N ALA A 133 10.20 -12.10 -8.38
CA ALA A 133 10.97 -12.44 -7.19
C ALA A 133 12.48 -12.33 -7.42
N GLN A 134 12.98 -12.77 -8.58
CA GLN A 134 14.38 -12.61 -8.98
C GLN A 134 14.75 -11.13 -9.13
N TYR A 135 13.89 -10.33 -9.78
CA TYR A 135 14.07 -8.90 -9.88
C TYR A 135 14.15 -8.25 -8.49
N LEU A 136 13.20 -8.54 -7.59
CA LEU A 136 13.21 -8.03 -6.22
C LEU A 136 14.49 -8.41 -5.45
N LYS A 137 14.98 -9.65 -5.58
CA LYS A 137 16.26 -10.04 -4.97
C LYS A 137 17.45 -9.23 -5.51
N SER A 138 17.40 -8.77 -6.76
CA SER A 138 18.45 -7.91 -7.32
C SER A 138 18.41 -6.47 -6.79
N THR A 139 17.32 -6.07 -6.12
CA THR A 139 17.13 -4.72 -5.56
C THR A 139 17.59 -4.57 -4.12
N LEU A 140 18.03 -5.66 -3.46
CA LEU A 140 18.49 -5.63 -2.06
C LEU A 140 19.57 -4.56 -1.85
N GLY A 141 19.44 -3.79 -0.78
CA GLY A 141 20.35 -2.69 -0.46
C GLY A 141 20.09 -1.38 -1.22
N ARG A 142 19.16 -1.33 -2.20
CA ARG A 142 18.76 -0.04 -2.80
C ARG A 142 18.16 0.87 -1.72
N THR A 143 18.55 2.14 -1.73
CA THR A 143 18.14 3.13 -0.73
C THR A 143 16.65 3.42 -0.79
N PHE A 144 16.01 3.40 0.37
CA PHE A 144 14.63 3.84 0.56
C PHE A 144 14.53 5.37 0.39
N VAL A 145 13.58 5.83 -0.40
CA VAL A 145 13.31 7.25 -0.67
C VAL A 145 11.79 7.47 -0.71
N LEU A 146 11.25 8.15 0.29
CA LEU A 146 9.83 8.53 0.35
C LEU A 146 9.62 9.92 -0.26
N GLU A 147 9.32 9.95 -1.56
CA GLU A 147 9.04 11.17 -2.32
C GLU A 147 7.80 10.93 -3.22
N PRO A 148 7.11 12.01 -3.65
CA PRO A 148 5.97 11.90 -4.56
C PRO A 148 6.38 11.40 -5.95
N ARG A 149 5.36 11.00 -6.73
CA ARG A 149 5.50 10.37 -8.04
C ARG A 149 6.38 11.11 -9.04
N ASP A 150 6.40 12.44 -8.99
CA ASP A 150 7.13 13.33 -9.91
C ASP A 150 8.62 13.48 -9.58
N LYS A 151 9.07 12.90 -8.46
CA LYS A 151 10.49 12.87 -8.04
C LYS A 151 11.02 11.45 -7.97
N PRO A 152 12.36 11.25 -7.93
CA PRO A 152 12.94 9.95 -7.64
C PRO A 152 12.45 9.40 -6.31
N HIS A 153 11.88 8.19 -6.31
CA HIS A 153 11.31 7.55 -5.14
C HIS A 153 11.53 6.03 -5.16
N LEU A 154 11.65 5.43 -3.99
CA LEU A 154 11.68 3.99 -3.80
C LEU A 154 11.22 3.65 -2.38
N TYR A 155 10.00 3.14 -2.26
CA TYR A 155 9.40 2.69 -1.01
C TYR A 155 8.58 1.43 -1.26
N CYS A 156 8.01 0.82 -0.22
CA CYS A 156 7.51 -0.55 -0.28
C CYS A 156 6.57 -0.84 -1.47
N THR A 157 5.61 0.05 -1.72
CA THR A 157 4.66 -0.06 -2.83
C THR A 157 5.25 0.27 -4.19
N THR A 158 6.14 1.26 -4.29
CA THR A 158 6.76 1.63 -5.57
C THR A 158 7.79 0.63 -6.01
N LEU A 159 8.53 0.02 -5.08
CA LEU A 159 9.37 -1.15 -5.32
C LEU A 159 8.54 -2.30 -5.92
N LEU A 160 7.41 -2.63 -5.29
CA LEU A 160 6.57 -3.73 -5.75
C LEU A 160 5.92 -3.41 -7.11
N ALA A 161 5.46 -2.18 -7.34
CA ALA A 161 4.93 -1.74 -8.62
C ALA A 161 5.98 -1.81 -9.74
N GLU A 162 7.20 -1.31 -9.48
CA GLU A 162 8.32 -1.39 -10.42
C GLU A 162 8.60 -2.86 -10.80
N ALA A 163 8.68 -3.74 -9.80
CA ALA A 163 8.94 -5.16 -10.01
C ALA A 163 7.86 -5.85 -10.84
N ILE A 164 6.58 -5.63 -10.54
CA ILE A 164 5.46 -6.21 -11.29
C ILE A 164 5.43 -5.67 -12.73
N ALA A 165 5.68 -4.38 -12.93
CA ALA A 165 5.69 -3.76 -14.25
C ALA A 165 6.72 -4.38 -15.21
N THR A 166 7.78 -5.02 -14.70
CA THR A 166 8.75 -5.76 -15.52
C THR A 166 8.12 -6.96 -16.25
N GLN A 167 7.05 -7.55 -15.70
CA GLN A 167 6.35 -8.71 -16.28
C GLN A 167 4.93 -8.40 -16.76
N LEU A 168 4.33 -7.32 -16.25
CA LEU A 168 2.99 -6.85 -16.61
C LEU A 168 2.98 -5.32 -16.70
N PRO A 169 3.39 -4.73 -17.84
CA PRO A 169 3.46 -3.27 -18.00
C PRO A 169 2.12 -2.54 -17.85
N SER A 170 1.00 -3.24 -17.97
CA SER A 170 -0.34 -2.71 -17.73
C SER A 170 -0.73 -2.64 -16.25
N PHE A 171 0.12 -3.12 -15.33
CA PHE A 171 -0.12 -3.03 -13.90
C PHE A 171 -0.09 -1.56 -13.45
N ALA A 172 -1.27 -1.01 -13.15
CA ALA A 172 -1.45 0.40 -12.85
C ALA A 172 -2.29 0.59 -11.58
N PRO A 173 -1.70 0.38 -10.39
CA PRO A 173 -2.40 0.65 -9.14
C PRO A 173 -2.65 2.15 -8.98
N ARG A 174 -3.74 2.50 -8.30
CA ARG A 174 -4.20 3.89 -8.15
C ARG A 174 -3.31 4.68 -7.20
N TRP A 175 -2.77 5.79 -7.70
CA TRP A 175 -2.07 6.79 -6.89
C TRP A 175 -3.07 7.69 -6.15
N THR A 176 -2.69 8.19 -4.99
CA THR A 176 -3.49 9.09 -4.17
C THR A 176 -2.79 10.42 -4.03
N SER A 177 -3.50 11.50 -4.35
CA SER A 177 -2.97 12.85 -4.22
C SER A 177 -3.10 13.34 -2.78
N LEU A 178 -2.02 13.90 -2.25
CA LEU A 178 -1.96 14.49 -0.92
C LEU A 178 -1.65 15.98 -1.03
N ASP A 179 -2.37 16.76 -0.23
CA ASP A 179 -2.05 18.16 0.04
C ASP A 179 -2.22 18.45 1.54
N VAL A 180 -1.24 17.98 2.31
CA VAL A 180 -1.16 18.18 3.76
C VAL A 180 0.21 18.76 4.13
N PRO A 181 0.39 19.36 5.33
CA PRO A 181 1.71 19.76 5.77
C PRO A 181 2.71 18.59 5.66
N VAL A 182 3.92 18.87 5.19
CA VAL A 182 5.02 17.89 4.96
C VAL A 182 4.85 16.97 3.74
N PHE A 183 3.62 16.57 3.37
CA PHE A 183 3.38 15.70 2.20
C PHE A 183 2.53 16.37 1.14
N ARG A 184 3.13 16.57 -0.04
CA ARG A 184 2.45 17.09 -1.24
C ARG A 184 2.80 16.27 -2.46
N GLY A 185 1.80 16.00 -3.29
CA GLY A 185 1.93 15.25 -4.53
C GLY A 185 1.29 13.87 -4.47
N ASP A 186 1.57 13.04 -5.47
CA ASP A 186 0.94 11.74 -5.62
C ASP A 186 1.79 10.63 -4.97
N TYR A 187 1.17 9.85 -4.10
CA TYR A 187 1.79 8.71 -3.42
C TYR A 187 1.03 7.42 -3.67
N LEU A 188 1.76 6.30 -3.70
CA LEU A 188 1.20 4.99 -3.91
C LEU A 188 1.05 4.25 -2.58
N PHE A 189 -0.17 4.06 -2.09
CA PHE A 189 -0.43 3.43 -0.80
C PHE A 189 -0.68 1.92 -0.89
N PRO A 190 -0.40 1.13 0.17
CA PRO A 190 -0.69 -0.30 0.18
C PRO A 190 -2.15 -0.65 -0.11
N GLN A 191 -3.09 0.22 0.26
CA GLN A 191 -4.51 0.06 -0.07
C GLN A 191 -4.74 -0.07 -1.59
N ALA A 192 -3.96 0.61 -2.43
CA ALA A 192 -4.08 0.52 -3.89
C ALA A 192 -3.76 -0.89 -4.42
N PHE A 193 -2.93 -1.64 -3.69
CA PHE A 193 -2.63 -3.04 -3.99
C PHE A 193 -3.70 -3.94 -3.41
N ALA A 194 -4.14 -3.71 -2.17
CA ALA A 194 -5.20 -4.50 -1.53
C ALA A 194 -6.55 -4.41 -2.28
N ASP A 195 -6.83 -3.28 -2.94
CA ASP A 195 -8.03 -3.06 -3.75
C ASP A 195 -7.86 -3.51 -5.21
N TYR A 196 -6.66 -3.96 -5.62
CA TYR A 196 -6.41 -4.33 -7.00
C TYR A 196 -7.22 -5.58 -7.38
N PRO A 197 -7.84 -5.63 -8.58
CA PRO A 197 -8.63 -6.80 -8.98
C PRO A 197 -7.76 -8.05 -9.17
N GLY A 198 -8.34 -9.23 -8.92
CA GLY A 198 -7.65 -10.50 -9.10
C GLY A 198 -6.73 -10.87 -7.94
N LEU A 199 -7.16 -10.60 -6.70
CA LEU A 199 -6.50 -11.10 -5.50
C LEU A 199 -7.32 -12.22 -4.87
N GLU A 200 -6.64 -13.32 -4.57
CA GLU A 200 -7.13 -14.35 -3.67
C GLU A 200 -6.55 -14.09 -2.28
N TRP A 201 -7.40 -13.97 -1.26
CA TRP A 201 -6.92 -13.72 0.10
C TRP A 201 -6.62 -15.04 0.81
N ILE A 202 -5.33 -15.26 1.10
CA ILE A 202 -4.84 -16.47 1.79
C ILE A 202 -5.06 -16.36 3.30
N TYR A 203 -4.93 -15.15 3.84
CA TYR A 203 -5.07 -14.86 5.26
C TYR A 203 -5.46 -13.41 5.51
N ARG A 204 -6.35 -13.13 6.46
CA ARG A 204 -6.72 -11.77 6.91
C ARG A 204 -7.18 -11.74 8.38
N GLN A 205 -6.61 -10.80 9.13
CA GLN A 205 -7.09 -10.39 10.47
C GLN A 205 -8.15 -9.30 10.39
#